data_AF-A0ABD2HGW5-F1
#
_entry.id   AF-A0ABD2HGW5-F1
#
_cell.length_a   1.000
_cell.length_b   1.000
_cell.length_c   1.000
_cell.angle_alpha   90.00
_cell.angle_beta   90.00
_cell.angle_gamma   90.00
#
_symmetry.space_group_name_H-M   'P 1'
#
loop_
_entity.id
_entity.type
_entity.pdbx_description
1 polymer ?
#
loop_
_entity_poly.entity_id
_entity_poly.type
_entity_poly.pdbx_seq_one_letter_code
_entity_poly.pdbx_strand_id
1 'polypeptide(L)'
;MAAVDVEDESLLASIFKDRFSPDCNAYLSELSSLRLEQLVREPERLQEDRALILQQTRDLAFRNYQTFIRTANCTELIYRDFSRVESSVNLLIGKLPGLGERCRGFMKEAEEIGSSRRMNSLTLNRHTEILEILEIPQLMDTCVRNAYYEEALELAAYVKRLERKHSTLPVIQGIVREVRQSTSLMLNQLLQQLRSNSQLPVCLRVIGYLRRMDVFTEAELRVKFLQARGSWLSSILAAVPNDDPYFHITKTMEACRVHLFDVITQYRAIFSDDDPLPGSQVNEAAIFHGWVVKMVSEFLQTLERDLQRGVNTEH
;
A
#
# COMPACT_ATOMS: atom_id res chain seq x y z
N MET A 1 -65.55 -75.95 66.72
CA MET A 1 -65.13 -77.13 65.93
C MET A 1 -66.27 -77.37 64.95
N ALA A 2 -66.32 -76.74 63.77
CA ALA A 2 -65.35 -76.64 62.67
C ALA A 2 -65.07 -77.99 62.01
N ALA A 3 -65.13 -78.00 60.67
CA ALA A 3 -65.16 -79.11 59.71
C ALA A 3 -66.58 -79.72 59.59
N VAL A 4 -67.32 -79.55 58.49
CA VAL A 4 -66.95 -79.86 57.10
C VAL A 4 -67.81 -78.99 56.15
N ASP A 5 -67.20 -77.97 55.55
CA ASP A 5 -67.72 -77.26 54.35
C ASP A 5 -66.54 -76.84 53.44
N VAL A 6 -65.37 -77.43 53.66
CA VAL A 6 -64.10 -77.09 52.96
C VAL A 6 -63.87 -78.00 51.75
N GLU A 7 -64.61 -79.10 51.61
CA GLU A 7 -64.38 -80.06 50.53
C GLU A 7 -64.98 -79.61 49.19
N ASP A 8 -66.10 -78.87 49.19
CA ASP A 8 -66.76 -78.40 47.95
C ASP A 8 -66.00 -77.24 47.28
N GLU A 9 -65.43 -76.30 48.05
CA GLU A 9 -64.56 -75.25 47.50
C GLU A 9 -63.26 -75.83 46.92
N SER A 10 -62.73 -76.90 47.52
CA SER A 10 -61.49 -77.53 47.06
C SER A 10 -61.67 -78.28 45.74
N LEU A 11 -62.86 -78.86 45.50
CA LEU A 11 -63.18 -79.57 44.27
C LEU A 11 -63.25 -78.63 43.07
N LEU A 12 -63.94 -77.50 43.16
CA LEU A 12 -64.02 -76.51 42.08
C LEU A 12 -62.64 -75.88 41.78
N ALA A 13 -61.87 -75.57 42.83
CA ALA A 13 -60.51 -75.04 42.68
C ALA A 13 -59.53 -76.09 42.10
N SER A 14 -59.74 -77.38 42.33
CA SER A 14 -58.90 -78.46 41.76
C SER A 14 -59.20 -78.77 40.30
N ILE A 15 -60.45 -78.58 39.85
CA ILE A 15 -60.87 -78.91 38.47
C ILE A 15 -60.47 -77.82 37.46
N PHE A 16 -60.38 -76.54 37.87
CA PHE A 16 -60.21 -75.40 36.94
C PHE A 16 -58.95 -74.54 37.16
N LYS A 17 -57.99 -75.05 37.93
CA LYS A 17 -56.92 -74.29 38.60
C LYS A 17 -55.98 -73.42 37.72
N ASP A 18 -55.96 -73.58 36.40
CA ASP A 18 -54.95 -72.93 35.54
C ASP A 18 -55.50 -72.19 34.29
N ARG A 19 -56.77 -71.78 34.24
CA ARG A 19 -57.33 -71.17 33.00
C ARG A 19 -58.02 -69.81 33.12
N PHE A 20 -58.06 -69.16 34.29
CA PHE A 20 -58.91 -67.98 34.48
C PHE A 20 -58.16 -66.80 35.16
N SER A 21 -58.42 -65.57 34.68
CA SER A 21 -57.85 -64.31 35.22
C SER A 21 -58.42 -63.98 36.62
N PRO A 22 -57.79 -63.11 37.42
CA PRO A 22 -58.27 -62.78 38.78
C PRO A 22 -59.74 -62.31 38.84
N ASP A 23 -60.21 -61.58 37.82
CA ASP A 23 -61.63 -61.17 37.70
C ASP A 23 -62.56 -62.36 37.46
N CYS A 24 -62.09 -63.40 36.76
CA CYS A 24 -62.84 -64.63 36.58
C CYS A 24 -62.93 -65.45 37.89
N ASN A 25 -61.92 -65.40 38.77
CA ASN A 25 -61.98 -66.08 40.07
C ASN A 25 -63.02 -65.45 41.01
N ALA A 26 -63.13 -64.11 41.01
CA ALA A 26 -64.19 -63.41 41.74
C ALA A 26 -65.58 -63.79 41.19
N TYR A 27 -65.71 -63.85 39.87
CA TYR A 27 -66.94 -64.27 39.21
C TYR A 27 -67.33 -65.74 39.50
N LEU A 28 -66.34 -66.64 39.55
CA LEU A 28 -66.55 -68.05 39.89
C LEU A 28 -67.02 -68.23 41.35
N SER A 29 -66.51 -67.42 42.27
CA SER A 29 -67.00 -67.41 43.66
C SER A 29 -68.44 -66.87 43.79
N GLU A 30 -68.82 -65.92 42.94
CA GLU A 30 -70.18 -65.40 42.85
C GLU A 30 -71.13 -66.46 42.25
N LEU A 31 -70.69 -67.19 41.22
CA LEU A 31 -71.39 -68.33 40.63
C LEU A 31 -71.67 -69.45 41.65
N SER A 32 -70.70 -69.84 42.48
CA SER A 32 -70.91 -70.87 43.51
C SER A 32 -71.88 -70.46 44.62
N SER A 33 -72.13 -69.16 44.78
CA SER A 33 -73.08 -68.62 45.77
C SER A 33 -74.52 -68.50 45.26
N LEU A 34 -74.75 -68.69 43.96
CA LEU A 34 -76.06 -68.58 43.32
C LEU A 34 -76.85 -69.90 43.43
N ARG A 35 -78.18 -69.81 43.57
CA ARG A 35 -79.05 -70.99 43.59
C ARG A 35 -79.10 -71.65 42.20
N LEU A 36 -79.26 -72.97 42.14
CA LEU A 36 -79.20 -73.77 40.90
C LEU A 36 -80.09 -73.20 39.76
N GLU A 37 -81.27 -72.68 40.09
CA GLU A 37 -82.19 -72.03 39.14
C GLU A 37 -81.64 -70.74 38.50
N GLN A 38 -80.84 -69.98 39.25
CA GLN A 38 -80.18 -68.76 38.79
C GLN A 38 -78.91 -69.07 38.00
N LEU A 39 -78.18 -70.13 38.37
CA LEU A 39 -77.00 -70.61 37.66
C LEU A 39 -77.34 -71.10 36.24
N VAL A 40 -78.50 -71.74 36.07
CA VAL A 40 -78.99 -72.21 34.75
C VAL A 40 -79.34 -71.03 33.83
N ARG A 41 -79.81 -69.90 34.37
CA ARG A 41 -80.13 -68.67 33.63
C ARG A 41 -78.95 -67.70 33.44
N GLU A 42 -77.86 -67.96 34.14
CA GLU A 42 -76.63 -67.18 34.11
C GLU A 42 -76.01 -67.06 32.70
N PRO A 43 -75.80 -68.16 31.95
CA PRO A 43 -75.26 -68.05 30.59
C PRO A 43 -76.18 -67.28 29.63
N GLU A 44 -77.50 -67.41 29.80
CA GLU A 44 -78.48 -66.63 29.04
C GLU A 44 -78.36 -65.14 29.39
N ARG A 45 -78.25 -64.78 30.67
CA ARG A 45 -78.03 -63.41 31.14
C ARG A 45 -76.73 -62.82 30.60
N LEU A 46 -75.62 -63.55 30.65
CA LEU A 46 -74.33 -63.09 30.09
C LEU A 46 -74.39 -62.91 28.58
N GLN A 47 -75.13 -63.78 27.89
CA GLN A 47 -75.31 -63.67 26.46
C GLN A 47 -76.17 -62.45 26.10
N GLU A 48 -77.19 -62.15 26.90
CA GLU A 48 -78.01 -60.93 26.81
C GLU A 48 -77.20 -59.67 27.12
N ASP A 49 -76.43 -59.65 28.20
CA ASP A 49 -75.57 -58.52 28.57
C ASP A 49 -74.47 -58.28 27.52
N ARG A 50 -73.85 -59.34 27.02
CA ARG A 50 -72.87 -59.23 25.93
C ARG A 50 -73.52 -58.70 24.66
N ALA A 51 -74.72 -59.16 24.32
CA ALA A 51 -75.47 -58.67 23.17
C ALA A 51 -75.83 -57.18 23.36
N LEU A 52 -76.24 -56.79 24.57
CA LEU A 52 -76.55 -55.42 24.94
C LEU A 52 -75.32 -54.52 24.84
N ILE A 53 -74.18 -54.92 25.39
CA ILE A 53 -72.93 -54.14 25.32
C ILE A 53 -72.45 -54.03 23.87
N LEU A 54 -72.53 -55.10 23.08
CA LEU A 54 -72.21 -55.04 21.65
C LEU A 54 -73.15 -54.12 20.89
N GLN A 55 -74.44 -54.12 21.22
CA GLN A 55 -75.42 -53.23 20.62
C GLN A 55 -75.19 -51.78 21.04
N GLN A 56 -74.89 -51.50 22.32
CA GLN A 56 -74.53 -50.18 22.83
C GLN A 56 -73.24 -49.66 22.18
N THR A 57 -72.25 -50.51 22.01
CA THR A 57 -70.98 -50.16 21.35
C THR A 57 -71.20 -49.88 19.86
N ARG A 58 -72.04 -50.68 19.19
CA ARG A 58 -72.44 -50.44 17.79
C ARG A 58 -73.27 -49.18 17.63
N ASP A 59 -74.22 -48.93 18.52
CA ASP A 59 -75.04 -47.71 18.52
C ASP A 59 -74.18 -46.48 18.81
N LEU A 60 -73.21 -46.57 19.73
CA LEU A 60 -72.27 -45.48 19.99
C LEU A 60 -71.35 -45.23 18.79
N ALA A 61 -70.84 -46.30 18.18
CA ALA A 61 -70.05 -46.21 16.96
C ALA A 61 -70.88 -45.65 15.80
N PHE A 62 -72.15 -46.02 15.65
CA PHE A 62 -73.04 -45.56 14.59
C PHE A 62 -73.60 -44.16 14.84
N ARG A 63 -73.80 -43.74 16.09
CA ARG A 63 -74.19 -42.36 16.40
C ARG A 63 -73.03 -41.40 16.19
N ASN A 64 -71.79 -41.84 16.44
CA ASN A 64 -70.60 -41.00 16.38
C ASN A 64 -69.65 -41.33 15.21
N TYR A 65 -70.05 -42.15 14.23
CA TYR A 65 -69.14 -42.57 13.14
C TYR A 65 -68.60 -41.38 12.35
N GLN A 66 -69.42 -40.33 12.14
CA GLN A 66 -68.95 -39.12 11.48
C GLN A 66 -67.85 -38.40 12.26
N THR A 67 -67.93 -38.40 13.59
CA THR A 67 -66.90 -37.83 14.45
C THR A 67 -65.62 -38.66 14.33
N PHE A 68 -65.70 -39.99 14.38
CA PHE A 68 -64.53 -40.85 14.18
C PHE A 68 -63.88 -40.68 12.81
N ILE A 69 -64.67 -40.62 11.73
CA ILE A 69 -64.14 -40.38 10.37
C ILE A 69 -63.52 -38.99 10.27
N ARG A 70 -64.18 -37.95 10.79
CA ARG A 70 -63.63 -36.59 10.79
C ARG A 70 -62.34 -36.52 11.61
N THR A 71 -62.28 -37.14 12.78
CA THR A 71 -61.08 -37.19 13.61
C THR A 71 -59.96 -37.94 12.90
N ALA A 72 -60.23 -39.08 12.24
CA ALA A 72 -59.24 -39.81 11.46
C ALA A 72 -58.70 -38.97 10.29
N ASN A 73 -59.59 -38.35 9.50
CA ASN A 73 -59.21 -37.47 8.39
C ASN A 73 -58.44 -36.24 8.86
N CYS A 74 -58.87 -35.59 9.95
CA CYS A 74 -58.15 -34.47 10.55
C CYS A 74 -56.77 -34.90 11.05
N THR A 75 -56.64 -36.08 11.64
CA THR A 75 -55.35 -36.63 12.10
C THR A 75 -54.43 -36.88 10.92
N GLU A 76 -54.93 -37.46 9.82
CA GLU A 76 -54.17 -37.68 8.59
C GLU A 76 -53.70 -36.34 7.97
N LEU A 77 -54.58 -35.35 7.90
CA LEU A 77 -54.24 -34.00 7.43
C LEU A 77 -53.15 -33.35 8.30
N ILE A 78 -53.28 -33.44 9.62
CA ILE A 78 -52.31 -32.93 10.58
C ILE A 78 -50.95 -33.60 10.36
N TYR A 79 -50.89 -34.93 10.26
CA TYR A 79 -49.64 -35.65 10.00
C TYR A 79 -48.96 -35.23 8.70
N ARG A 80 -49.75 -35.07 7.63
CA ARG A 80 -49.23 -34.59 6.34
C ARG A 80 -48.68 -33.18 6.44
N ASP A 81 -49.40 -32.27 7.09
CA ASP A 81 -48.99 -30.88 7.23
C ASP A 81 -47.75 -30.75 8.12
N PHE A 82 -47.66 -31.50 9.22
CA PHE A 82 -46.46 -31.59 10.05
C PHE A 82 -45.26 -32.14 9.28
N SER A 83 -45.44 -33.18 8.47
CA SER A 83 -44.37 -33.72 7.61
C SER A 83 -43.88 -32.68 6.60
N ARG A 84 -44.79 -31.84 6.09
CA ARG A 84 -44.46 -30.75 5.16
C ARG A 84 -43.68 -29.63 5.86
N VAL A 85 -44.09 -29.28 7.08
CA VAL A 85 -43.38 -28.31 7.93
C VAL A 85 -41.98 -28.82 8.26
N GLU A 86 -41.85 -30.07 8.70
CA GLU A 86 -40.57 -30.72 8.98
C GLU A 86 -39.64 -30.67 7.76
N SER A 87 -40.15 -31.05 6.59
CA SER A 87 -39.38 -30.99 5.33
C SER A 87 -38.92 -29.57 5.00
N SER A 88 -39.78 -28.57 5.24
CA SER A 88 -39.49 -27.16 4.96
C SER A 88 -38.46 -26.60 5.94
N VAL A 89 -38.54 -26.98 7.22
CA VAL A 89 -37.59 -26.61 8.26
C VAL A 89 -36.22 -27.26 7.99
N ASN A 90 -36.19 -28.53 7.61
CA ASN A 90 -34.96 -29.22 7.25
C ASN A 90 -34.28 -28.60 6.02
N LEU A 91 -35.07 -28.20 5.01
CA LEU A 91 -34.54 -27.46 3.86
C LEU A 91 -33.96 -26.11 4.26
N LEU A 92 -34.62 -25.38 5.17
CA LEU A 92 -34.14 -24.10 5.68
C LEU A 92 -32.83 -24.26 6.45
N ILE A 93 -32.78 -25.24 7.35
CA ILE A 93 -31.57 -25.59 8.13
C ILE A 93 -30.42 -25.96 7.19
N GLY A 94 -30.68 -26.70 6.10
CA GLY A 94 -29.66 -27.03 5.11
C GLY A 94 -29.16 -25.83 4.30
N LYS A 95 -30.01 -24.84 4.00
CA LYS A 95 -29.65 -23.68 3.18
C LYS A 95 -29.05 -22.50 3.96
N LEU A 96 -29.38 -22.37 5.26
CA LEU A 96 -28.90 -21.27 6.11
C LEU A 96 -27.36 -21.16 6.16
N PRO A 97 -26.60 -22.26 6.32
CA PRO A 97 -25.13 -22.20 6.34
C PRO A 97 -24.55 -21.68 5.03
N GLY A 98 -25.06 -22.16 3.88
CA GLY A 98 -24.62 -21.73 2.56
C GLY A 98 -25.02 -20.29 2.21
N LEU A 99 -26.08 -19.76 2.82
CA LEU A 99 -26.38 -18.33 2.78
C LEU A 99 -25.38 -17.55 3.64
N GLY A 100 -25.13 -17.99 4.87
CA GLY A 100 -24.18 -17.34 5.77
C GLY A 100 -22.76 -17.27 5.20
N GLU A 101 -22.30 -18.33 4.54
CA GLU A 101 -20.99 -18.34 3.87
C GLU A 101 -20.94 -17.36 2.69
N ARG A 102 -21.98 -17.32 1.84
CA ARG A 102 -22.09 -16.34 0.76
C ARG A 102 -22.16 -14.90 1.25
N CYS A 103 -22.89 -14.63 2.34
CA CYS A 103 -22.91 -13.31 2.96
C CYS A 103 -21.53 -12.90 3.49
N ARG A 104 -20.76 -13.83 4.08
CA ARG A 104 -19.38 -13.56 4.51
C ARG A 104 -18.46 -13.26 3.31
N GLY A 105 -18.58 -14.04 2.24
CA GLY A 105 -17.85 -13.77 0.99
C GLY A 105 -18.18 -12.39 0.42
N PHE A 106 -19.47 -12.08 0.31
CA PHE A 106 -19.95 -10.78 -0.15
C PHE A 106 -19.44 -9.63 0.69
N MET A 107 -19.43 -9.74 2.03
CA MET A 107 -18.90 -8.68 2.90
C MET A 107 -17.41 -8.44 2.65
N LYS A 108 -16.63 -9.52 2.49
CA LYS A 108 -15.19 -9.41 2.21
C LYS A 108 -14.95 -8.72 0.85
N GLU A 109 -15.64 -9.16 -0.20
CA GLU A 109 -15.54 -8.55 -1.53
C GLU A 109 -15.99 -7.09 -1.53
N ALA A 110 -17.08 -6.77 -0.82
CA ALA A 110 -17.59 -5.40 -0.70
C ALA A 110 -16.59 -4.49 0.02
N GLU A 111 -15.88 -5.00 1.03
CA GLU A 111 -14.84 -4.26 1.75
C GLU A 111 -13.60 -4.01 0.86
N GLU A 112 -13.16 -5.03 0.12
CA GLU A 112 -12.07 -4.90 -0.86
C GLU A 112 -12.43 -3.86 -1.95
N ILE A 113 -13.62 -3.95 -2.54
CA ILE A 113 -14.14 -2.98 -3.51
C ILE A 113 -14.24 -1.59 -2.89
N GLY A 114 -14.73 -1.49 -1.65
CA GLY A 114 -14.84 -0.24 -0.91
C GLY A 114 -13.48 0.43 -0.68
N SER A 115 -12.47 -0.35 -0.30
CA SER A 115 -11.10 0.12 -0.09
C SER A 115 -10.47 0.60 -1.39
N SER A 116 -10.59 -0.19 -2.47
CA SER A 116 -10.10 0.16 -3.80
C SER A 116 -10.77 1.43 -4.32
N ARG A 117 -12.10 1.55 -4.19
CA ARG A 117 -12.85 2.75 -4.59
C ARG A 117 -12.42 3.97 -3.78
N ARG A 118 -12.17 3.82 -2.47
CA ARG A 118 -11.67 4.90 -1.62
C ARG A 118 -10.28 5.36 -2.08
N MET A 119 -9.36 4.45 -2.36
CA MET A 119 -8.03 4.76 -2.88
C MET A 119 -8.09 5.46 -4.24
N ASN A 120 -8.93 4.97 -5.16
CA ASN A 120 -9.11 5.58 -6.47
C ASN A 120 -9.72 6.98 -6.36
N SER A 121 -10.73 7.16 -5.49
CA SER A 121 -11.33 8.48 -5.27
C SER A 121 -10.33 9.47 -4.66
N LEU A 122 -9.48 9.03 -3.71
CA LEU A 122 -8.44 9.88 -3.14
C LEU A 122 -7.41 10.28 -4.20
N THR A 123 -6.97 9.33 -5.02
CA THR A 123 -6.02 9.57 -6.12
C THR A 123 -6.60 10.54 -7.13
N LEU A 124 -7.87 10.36 -7.52
CA LEU A 124 -8.57 11.26 -8.43
C LEU A 124 -8.69 12.68 -7.84
N ASN A 125 -8.97 12.82 -6.54
CA ASN A 125 -9.07 14.12 -5.90
C ASN A 125 -7.73 14.86 -5.81
N ARG A 126 -6.61 14.14 -5.78
CA ARG A 126 -5.24 14.69 -5.67
C ARG A 126 -4.42 14.57 -6.95
N HIS A 127 -5.05 14.20 -8.06
CA HIS A 127 -4.33 13.87 -9.30
C HIS A 127 -3.53 15.05 -9.84
N THR A 128 -4.02 16.29 -9.68
CA THR A 128 -3.33 17.50 -10.10
C THR A 128 -2.03 17.70 -9.32
N GLU A 129 -2.06 17.58 -8.00
CA GLU A 129 -0.88 17.69 -7.13
C GLU A 129 0.14 16.58 -7.43
N ILE A 130 -0.33 15.36 -7.72
CA ILE A 130 0.55 14.26 -8.13
C ILE A 130 1.21 14.58 -9.47
N LEU A 131 0.44 15.10 -10.43
CA LEU A 131 0.93 15.46 -11.75
C LEU A 131 1.96 16.59 -11.68
N GLU A 132 1.75 17.62 -10.86
CA GLU A 132 2.73 18.68 -10.61
C GLU A 132 4.08 18.12 -10.14
N ILE A 133 4.07 17.10 -9.26
CA ILE A 133 5.30 16.44 -8.80
C ILE A 133 5.97 15.66 -9.93
N LEU A 134 5.18 14.98 -10.77
CA LEU A 134 5.68 14.22 -11.91
C LEU A 134 6.23 15.11 -13.02
N GLU A 135 5.79 16.37 -13.13
CA GLU A 135 6.28 17.34 -14.11
C GLU A 135 7.58 18.04 -13.71
N ILE A 136 8.03 17.93 -12.45
CA ILE A 136 9.25 18.59 -11.95
C ILE A 136 10.48 18.31 -12.82
N PRO A 137 10.77 17.08 -13.29
CA PRO A 137 11.91 16.83 -14.16
C PRO A 137 11.85 17.62 -15.48
N GLN A 138 10.66 17.71 -16.09
CA GLN A 138 10.46 18.47 -17.33
C GLN A 138 10.59 19.98 -17.10
N LEU A 139 10.04 20.48 -15.98
CA LEU A 139 10.21 21.86 -15.57
C LEU A 139 11.69 22.20 -15.31
N MET A 140 12.41 21.31 -14.62
CA MET A 140 13.84 21.45 -14.35
C MET A 140 14.66 21.51 -15.64
N ASP A 141 14.42 20.61 -16.60
CA ASP A 141 15.10 20.63 -17.91
C ASP A 141 14.81 21.94 -18.66
N THR A 142 13.56 22.42 -18.61
CA THR A 142 13.15 23.71 -19.21
C THR A 142 13.87 24.89 -18.56
N CYS A 143 13.96 24.94 -17.23
CA CYS A 143 14.67 25.99 -16.51
C CYS A 143 16.16 26.00 -16.87
N VAL A 144 16.81 24.84 -16.88
CA VAL A 144 18.24 24.72 -17.19
C VAL A 144 18.54 25.10 -18.65
N ARG A 145 17.72 24.67 -19.61
CA ARG A 145 17.91 25.01 -21.03
C ARG A 145 17.76 26.51 -21.32
N ASN A 146 16.85 27.17 -20.62
CA ASN A 146 16.60 28.60 -20.77
C ASN A 146 17.47 29.48 -19.84
N ALA A 147 18.43 28.90 -19.13
CA ALA A 147 19.31 29.58 -18.17
C ALA A 147 18.58 30.28 -16.99
N TYR A 148 17.38 29.78 -16.64
CA TYR A 148 16.65 30.13 -15.42
C TYR A 148 17.23 29.36 -14.22
N TYR A 149 18.47 29.70 -13.85
CA TYR A 149 19.25 28.95 -12.87
C TYR A 149 18.78 29.15 -11.43
N GLU A 150 18.15 30.28 -11.12
CA GLU A 150 17.61 30.55 -9.78
C GLU A 150 16.46 29.58 -9.47
N GLU A 151 15.51 29.50 -10.40
CA GLU A 151 14.36 28.60 -10.36
C GLU A 151 14.82 27.13 -10.37
N ALA A 152 15.82 26.79 -11.19
CA ALA A 152 16.39 25.44 -11.22
C ALA A 152 17.00 25.04 -9.86
N LEU A 153 17.68 25.96 -9.16
CA LEU A 153 18.22 25.72 -7.82
C LEU A 153 17.12 25.54 -6.78
N GLU A 154 16.03 26.31 -6.87
CA GLU A 154 14.86 26.14 -6.00
C GLU A 154 14.19 24.76 -6.21
N LEU A 155 14.03 24.33 -7.45
CA LEU A 155 13.51 23.00 -7.80
C LEU A 155 14.42 21.88 -7.28
N ALA A 156 15.74 22.01 -7.47
CA ALA A 156 16.70 21.04 -6.94
C ALA A 156 16.62 20.94 -5.41
N ALA A 157 16.48 22.07 -4.71
CA ALA A 157 16.29 22.10 -3.27
C ALA A 157 14.96 21.46 -2.83
N TYR A 158 13.88 21.69 -3.59
CA TYR A 158 12.59 21.05 -3.36
C TYR A 158 12.68 19.53 -3.50
N VAL A 159 13.29 19.03 -4.59
CA VAL A 159 13.46 17.59 -4.84
C VAL A 159 14.35 16.94 -3.78
N LYS A 160 15.40 17.63 -3.31
CA LYS A 160 16.24 17.14 -2.18
C LYS A 160 15.44 17.00 -0.88
N ARG A 161 14.47 17.90 -0.62
CA ARG A 161 13.54 17.76 0.52
C ARG A 161 12.54 16.62 0.32
N LEU A 162 12.06 16.42 -0.91
CA LEU A 162 11.14 15.35 -1.27
C LEU A 162 11.80 13.97 -1.10
N GLU A 163 13.05 13.82 -1.55
CA GLU A 163 13.87 12.61 -1.39
C GLU A 163 14.00 12.22 0.10
N ARG A 164 14.28 13.19 0.98
CA ARG A 164 14.41 12.94 2.42
C ARG A 164 13.13 12.44 3.06
N LYS A 165 11.96 12.92 2.61
CA LYS A 165 10.65 12.54 3.18
C LYS A 165 10.15 11.20 2.67
N HIS A 166 10.45 10.87 1.41
CA HIS A 166 9.83 9.74 0.71
C HIS A 166 10.85 8.91 -0.08
N SER A 167 11.99 8.60 0.55
CA SER A 167 13.11 7.88 -0.07
C SER A 167 12.78 6.45 -0.52
N THR A 168 11.72 5.84 0.03
CA THR A 168 11.30 4.47 -0.30
C THR A 168 10.49 4.37 -1.59
N LEU A 169 9.98 5.50 -2.12
CA LEU A 169 9.11 5.50 -3.30
C LEU A 169 9.95 5.49 -4.60
N PRO A 170 9.84 4.46 -5.46
CA PRO A 170 10.64 4.37 -6.69
C PRO A 170 10.43 5.54 -7.65
N VAL A 171 9.21 6.06 -7.73
CA VAL A 171 8.86 7.21 -8.58
C VAL A 171 9.67 8.45 -8.17
N ILE A 172 9.82 8.68 -6.87
CA ILE A 172 10.58 9.84 -6.36
C ILE A 172 12.08 9.65 -6.62
N GLN A 173 12.59 8.43 -6.48
CA GLN A 173 13.97 8.12 -6.86
C GLN A 173 14.22 8.39 -8.36
N GLY A 174 13.24 8.08 -9.22
CA GLY A 174 13.25 8.42 -10.65
C GLY A 174 13.36 9.93 -10.88
N ILE A 175 12.48 10.72 -10.25
CA ILE A 175 12.50 12.19 -10.31
C ILE A 175 13.85 12.75 -9.87
N VAL A 176 14.38 12.27 -8.73
CA VAL A 176 15.68 12.72 -8.20
C VAL A 176 16.80 12.46 -9.22
N ARG A 177 16.81 11.29 -9.86
CA ARG A 177 17.83 10.95 -10.86
C ARG A 177 17.78 11.88 -12.07
N GLU A 178 16.58 12.16 -12.59
CA GLU A 178 16.41 13.05 -13.75
C GLU A 178 16.78 14.50 -13.41
N VAL A 179 16.37 14.99 -12.24
CA VAL A 179 16.76 16.32 -11.75
C VAL A 179 18.28 16.43 -11.57
N ARG A 180 18.95 15.38 -11.06
CA ARG A 180 20.43 15.34 -10.97
C ARG A 180 21.10 15.37 -12.35
N GLN A 181 20.51 14.74 -13.36
CA GLN A 181 21.01 14.81 -14.74
C GLN A 181 20.93 16.24 -15.28
N SER A 182 19.79 16.92 -15.13
CA SER A 182 19.63 18.32 -15.52
C SER A 182 20.54 19.27 -14.72
N THR A 183 20.72 19.00 -13.42
CA THR A 183 21.67 19.74 -12.57
C THR A 183 23.12 19.58 -13.05
N SER A 184 23.49 18.39 -13.55
CA SER A 184 24.81 18.15 -14.13
C SER A 184 25.02 18.92 -15.44
N LEU A 185 23.96 19.07 -16.25
CA LEU A 185 23.99 19.93 -17.43
C LEU A 185 24.18 21.40 -17.03
N MET A 186 23.41 21.88 -16.05
CA MET A 186 23.54 23.23 -15.49
C MET A 186 24.97 23.53 -15.02
N LEU A 187 25.58 22.59 -14.28
CA LEU A 187 26.97 22.70 -13.83
C LEU A 187 27.93 22.93 -15.01
N ASN A 188 27.81 22.14 -16.07
CA ASN A 188 28.66 22.28 -17.26
C ASN A 188 28.45 23.62 -17.96
N GLN A 189 27.21 24.10 -18.09
CA GLN A 189 26.91 25.40 -18.67
C GLN A 189 27.53 26.55 -17.86
N LEU A 190 27.42 26.51 -16.53
CA LEU A 190 28.01 27.50 -15.63
C LEU A 190 29.54 27.52 -15.72
N LEU A 191 30.18 26.34 -15.72
CA LEU A 191 31.64 26.24 -15.92
C LEU A 191 32.08 26.75 -17.30
N GLN A 192 31.28 26.51 -18.33
CA GLN A 192 31.56 27.01 -19.68
C GLN A 192 31.45 28.54 -19.76
N GLN A 193 30.52 29.17 -19.01
CA GLN A 193 30.43 30.63 -18.92
C GLN A 193 31.67 31.26 -18.24
N LEU A 194 32.33 30.55 -17.31
CA LEU A 194 33.59 31.02 -16.73
C LEU A 194 34.78 30.91 -17.72
N ARG A 195 34.69 30.04 -18.73
CA ARG A 195 35.68 29.88 -19.80
C ARG A 195 35.51 30.87 -20.95
N SER A 196 34.52 31.75 -20.91
CA SER A 196 34.29 32.78 -21.92
C SER A 196 34.72 34.17 -21.41
N ASN A 197 34.63 35.18 -22.29
CA ASN A 197 34.91 36.55 -21.91
C ASN A 197 33.77 37.12 -21.04
N SER A 198 33.82 36.84 -19.75
CA SER A 198 32.80 37.22 -18.77
C SER A 198 33.28 38.36 -17.87
N GLN A 199 32.40 39.34 -17.67
CA GLN A 199 32.63 40.46 -16.74
C GLN A 199 32.42 40.03 -15.29
N LEU A 200 33.02 40.77 -14.35
CA LEU A 200 32.95 40.50 -12.92
C LEU A 200 31.52 40.23 -12.38
N PRO A 201 30.46 41.00 -12.72
CA PRO A 201 29.11 40.73 -12.23
C PRO A 201 28.58 39.35 -12.64
N VAL A 202 28.94 38.88 -13.83
CA VAL A 202 28.57 37.56 -14.34
C VAL A 202 29.33 36.48 -13.57
N CYS A 203 30.64 36.65 -13.38
CA CYS A 203 31.46 35.72 -12.61
C CYS A 203 30.98 35.58 -11.16
N LEU A 204 30.63 36.68 -10.50
CA LEU A 204 30.04 36.68 -9.15
C LEU A 204 28.74 35.87 -9.10
N ARG A 205 27.85 36.09 -10.06
CA ARG A 205 26.57 35.37 -10.15
C ARG A 205 26.76 33.88 -10.39
N VAL A 206 27.63 33.51 -11.34
CA VAL A 206 27.93 32.11 -11.67
C VAL A 206 28.55 31.38 -10.48
N ILE A 207 29.52 31.99 -9.79
CA ILE A 207 30.12 31.40 -8.58
C ILE A 207 29.09 31.33 -7.45
N GLY A 208 28.20 32.32 -7.32
CA GLY A 208 27.07 32.29 -6.39
C GLY A 208 26.16 31.08 -6.61
N TYR A 209 25.83 30.76 -7.87
CA TYR A 209 25.08 29.55 -8.21
C TYR A 209 25.88 28.28 -7.88
N LEU A 210 27.16 28.21 -8.27
CA LEU A 210 28.00 27.04 -7.99
C LEU A 210 28.16 26.76 -6.48
N ARG A 211 28.25 27.81 -5.65
CA ARG A 211 28.22 27.69 -4.18
C ARG A 211 26.91 27.08 -3.70
N ARG A 212 25.77 27.54 -4.21
CA ARG A 212 24.43 27.04 -3.84
C ARG A 212 24.14 25.62 -4.33
N MET A 213 24.83 25.17 -5.38
CA MET A 213 24.75 23.78 -5.82
C MET A 213 25.36 22.80 -4.81
N ASP A 214 26.26 23.27 -3.93
CA ASP A 214 26.87 22.46 -2.86
C ASP A 214 27.61 21.21 -3.41
N VAL A 215 28.21 21.36 -4.59
CA VAL A 215 28.98 20.29 -5.28
C VAL A 215 30.49 20.42 -5.04
N PHE A 216 30.96 21.63 -4.72
CA PHE A 216 32.37 21.94 -4.54
C PHE A 216 32.61 22.61 -3.19
N THR A 217 33.73 22.29 -2.57
CA THR A 217 34.30 23.05 -1.47
C THR A 217 34.80 24.42 -1.96
N GLU A 218 35.00 25.37 -1.05
CA GLU A 218 35.50 26.71 -1.42
C GLU A 218 36.90 26.65 -2.09
N ALA A 219 37.77 25.74 -1.64
CA ALA A 219 39.06 25.49 -2.28
C ALA A 219 38.92 24.94 -3.71
N GLU A 220 37.99 24.00 -3.93
CA GLU A 220 37.71 23.47 -5.27
C GLU A 220 37.11 24.53 -6.19
N LEU A 221 36.22 25.40 -5.68
CA LEU A 221 35.67 26.52 -6.45
C LEU A 221 36.76 27.48 -6.92
N ARG A 222 37.72 27.82 -6.04
CA ARG A 222 38.89 28.64 -6.41
C ARG A 222 39.70 28.00 -7.52
N VAL A 223 40.02 26.71 -7.39
CA VAL A 223 40.76 25.95 -8.41
C VAL A 223 39.98 25.92 -9.72
N LYS A 224 38.68 25.62 -9.70
CA LYS A 224 37.83 25.57 -10.91
C LYS A 224 37.73 26.93 -11.60
N PHE A 225 37.58 28.00 -10.83
CA PHE A 225 37.57 29.37 -11.35
C PHE A 225 38.88 29.70 -12.05
N LEU A 226 40.03 29.48 -11.38
CA LEU A 226 41.36 29.76 -11.93
C LEU A 226 41.68 28.88 -13.14
N GLN A 227 41.27 27.61 -13.14
CA GLN A 227 41.40 26.73 -14.31
C GLN A 227 40.57 27.23 -15.50
N ALA A 228 39.32 27.65 -15.27
CA ALA A 228 38.45 28.16 -16.32
C ALA A 228 38.97 29.47 -16.92
N ARG A 229 39.33 30.43 -16.06
CA ARG A 229 39.88 31.73 -16.50
C ARG A 229 41.29 31.59 -17.10
N GLY A 230 42.11 30.68 -16.59
CA GLY A 230 43.40 30.33 -17.18
C GLY A 230 43.25 29.74 -18.58
N SER A 231 42.35 28.77 -18.76
CA SER A 231 42.07 28.20 -20.09
C SER A 231 41.55 29.25 -21.07
N TRP A 232 40.71 30.18 -20.61
CA TRP A 232 40.25 31.31 -21.42
C TRP A 232 41.39 32.24 -21.81
N LEU A 233 42.24 32.63 -20.86
CA LEU A 233 43.42 33.47 -21.11
C LEU A 233 44.38 32.80 -22.10
N SER A 234 44.71 31.52 -21.91
CA SER A 234 45.53 30.77 -22.85
C SER A 234 44.94 30.74 -24.27
N SER A 235 43.61 30.67 -24.40
CA SER A 235 42.95 30.73 -25.71
C SER A 235 43.07 32.10 -26.39
N ILE A 236 43.06 33.19 -25.62
CA ILE A 236 43.27 34.54 -26.13
C ILE A 236 44.72 34.70 -26.61
N LEU A 237 45.68 34.27 -25.79
CA LEU A 237 47.10 34.36 -26.12
C LEU A 237 47.46 33.51 -27.33
N ALA A 238 46.86 32.31 -27.46
CA ALA A 238 47.06 31.46 -28.63
C ALA A 238 46.45 32.03 -29.93
N ALA A 239 45.52 32.99 -29.83
CA ALA A 239 44.93 33.65 -30.98
C ALA A 239 45.75 34.84 -31.49
N VAL A 240 46.82 35.23 -30.80
CA VAL A 240 47.73 36.30 -31.26
C VAL A 240 48.53 35.79 -32.47
N PRO A 241 48.62 36.55 -33.58
CA PRO A 241 49.42 36.16 -34.74
C PRO A 241 50.91 36.05 -34.40
N ASN A 242 51.56 34.98 -34.89
CA ASN A 242 52.97 34.65 -34.61
C ASN A 242 53.92 34.95 -35.78
N ASP A 243 53.46 35.75 -36.76
CA ASP A 243 54.18 36.00 -38.01
C ASP A 243 55.39 36.93 -37.81
N ASP A 244 55.18 38.06 -37.14
CA ASP A 244 56.24 39.01 -36.76
C ASP A 244 56.53 38.89 -35.25
N PRO A 245 57.76 38.52 -34.85
CA PRO A 245 58.16 38.43 -33.44
C PRO A 245 57.91 39.71 -32.65
N TYR A 246 58.18 40.89 -33.21
CA TYR A 246 58.02 42.16 -32.51
C TYR A 246 56.54 42.50 -32.29
N PHE A 247 55.71 42.26 -33.31
CA PHE A 247 54.26 42.37 -33.20
C PHE A 247 53.67 41.38 -32.21
N HIS A 248 54.09 40.11 -32.27
CA HIS A 248 53.62 39.07 -31.36
C HIS A 248 53.96 39.40 -29.90
N ILE A 249 55.21 39.78 -29.60
CA ILE A 249 55.62 40.20 -28.25
C ILE A 249 54.76 41.35 -27.73
N THR A 250 54.58 42.40 -28.53
CA THR A 250 53.84 43.60 -28.12
C THR A 250 52.38 43.27 -27.84
N LYS A 251 51.74 42.46 -28.69
CA LYS A 251 50.34 42.05 -28.53
C LYS A 251 50.14 41.08 -27.38
N THR A 252 51.04 40.10 -27.21
CA THR A 252 50.99 39.14 -26.10
C THR A 252 51.23 39.81 -24.76
N MET A 253 52.14 40.80 -24.69
CA MET A 253 52.35 41.61 -23.49
C MET A 253 51.10 42.41 -23.11
N GLU A 254 50.48 43.10 -24.07
CA GLU A 254 49.28 43.89 -23.80
C GLU A 254 48.08 43.00 -23.43
N ALA A 255 47.88 41.89 -24.14
CA ALA A 255 46.83 40.92 -23.84
C ALA A 255 47.02 40.30 -22.45
N CYS A 256 48.25 39.88 -22.09
CA CYS A 256 48.57 39.38 -20.76
C CYS A 256 48.29 40.44 -19.70
N ARG A 257 48.78 41.67 -19.87
CA ARG A 257 48.61 42.76 -18.90
C ARG A 257 47.13 43.01 -18.60
N VAL A 258 46.30 43.13 -19.63
CA VAL A 258 44.88 43.43 -19.48
C VAL A 258 44.12 42.24 -18.89
N HIS A 259 44.27 41.05 -19.48
CA HIS A 259 43.44 39.91 -19.12
C HIS A 259 43.89 39.22 -17.84
N LEU A 260 45.20 39.18 -17.54
CA LEU A 260 45.69 38.69 -16.25
C LEU A 260 45.22 39.61 -15.12
N PHE A 261 45.28 40.94 -15.31
CA PHE A 261 44.78 41.90 -14.33
C PHE A 261 43.28 41.73 -14.08
N ASP A 262 42.48 41.54 -15.13
CA ASP A 262 41.05 41.26 -15.00
C ASP A 262 40.80 39.97 -14.19
N VAL A 263 41.47 38.86 -14.51
CA VAL A 263 41.32 37.60 -13.76
C VAL A 263 41.73 37.76 -12.28
N ILE A 264 42.83 38.46 -12.00
CA ILE A 264 43.28 38.76 -10.64
C ILE A 264 42.24 39.59 -9.88
N THR A 265 41.72 40.64 -10.51
CA THR A 265 40.70 41.52 -9.93
C THR A 265 39.42 40.75 -9.66
N GLN A 266 39.00 39.91 -10.60
CA GLN A 266 37.83 39.06 -10.45
C GLN A 266 37.99 38.05 -9.32
N TYR A 267 39.13 37.37 -9.27
CA TYR A 267 39.42 36.41 -8.19
C TYR A 267 39.31 37.08 -6.82
N ARG A 268 39.99 38.22 -6.63
CA ARG A 268 39.99 38.95 -5.35
C ARG A 268 38.60 39.42 -4.95
N ALA A 269 37.78 39.88 -5.90
CA ALA A 269 36.42 40.30 -5.64
C ALA A 269 35.46 39.15 -5.29
N ILE A 270 35.71 37.94 -5.82
CA ILE A 270 34.83 36.77 -5.62
C ILE A 270 35.17 36.00 -4.35
N PHE A 271 36.46 35.89 -4.04
CA PHE A 271 36.98 35.02 -2.98
C PHE A 271 37.52 35.78 -1.77
N SER A 272 37.38 37.11 -1.72
CA SER A 272 37.71 38.02 -0.62
C SER A 272 38.82 37.50 0.29
N ASP A 273 40.08 37.82 -0.01
CA ASP A 273 41.21 37.54 0.90
C ASP A 273 41.21 38.52 2.11
N ASP A 274 40.04 38.77 2.72
CA ASP A 274 39.94 39.60 3.92
C ASP A 274 40.13 38.74 5.16
N ASP A 275 41.33 38.90 5.72
CA ASP A 275 41.89 38.42 6.97
C ASP A 275 41.94 36.90 7.21
N PRO A 276 43.14 36.34 7.42
CA PRO A 276 43.26 35.01 7.98
C PRO A 276 42.67 35.03 9.39
N LEU A 277 41.40 34.62 9.51
CA LEU A 277 40.87 34.10 10.76
C LEU A 277 41.90 33.10 11.29
N PRO A 278 42.33 33.19 12.56
CA PRO A 278 43.32 32.28 13.12
C PRO A 278 42.75 30.86 13.09
N GLY A 279 43.12 30.09 12.05
CA GLY A 279 42.56 28.78 11.72
C GLY A 279 42.19 28.57 10.24
N SER A 280 42.11 29.62 9.42
CA SER A 280 41.87 29.48 7.97
C SER A 280 43.16 29.12 7.23
N GLN A 281 43.07 28.11 6.38
CA GLN A 281 44.19 27.33 5.88
C GLN A 281 45.13 28.13 4.96
N VAL A 282 46.43 28.09 5.26
CA VAL A 282 47.57 28.54 4.42
C VAL A 282 47.46 28.07 2.95
N ASN A 283 46.69 27.03 2.68
CA ASN A 283 46.49 26.45 1.36
C ASN A 283 45.67 27.33 0.39
N GLU A 284 44.74 28.17 0.87
CA GLU A 284 43.81 28.87 -0.03
C GLU A 284 44.48 30.05 -0.77
N ALA A 285 45.24 30.87 -0.04
CA ALA A 285 46.07 31.92 -0.63
C ALA A 285 47.18 31.32 -1.52
N ALA A 286 47.73 30.16 -1.13
CA ALA A 286 48.76 29.47 -1.91
C ALA A 286 48.26 29.02 -3.29
N ILE A 287 46.98 28.64 -3.43
CA ILE A 287 46.37 28.28 -4.73
C ILE A 287 46.44 29.47 -5.69
N PHE A 288 46.04 30.65 -5.23
CA PHE A 288 46.06 31.86 -6.06
C PHE A 288 47.48 32.27 -6.43
N HIS A 289 48.38 32.35 -5.44
CA HIS A 289 49.77 32.71 -5.69
C HIS A 289 50.48 31.72 -6.63
N GLY A 290 50.28 30.42 -6.43
CA GLY A 290 50.84 29.39 -7.30
C GLY A 290 50.34 29.50 -8.74
N TRP A 291 49.05 29.80 -8.93
CA TRP A 291 48.49 30.04 -10.26
C TRP A 291 49.07 31.29 -10.92
N VAL A 292 49.18 32.41 -10.20
CA VAL A 292 49.78 33.65 -10.74
C VAL A 292 51.24 33.42 -11.13
N VAL A 293 52.04 32.76 -10.28
CA VAL A 293 53.45 32.43 -10.58
C VAL A 293 53.55 31.56 -11.83
N LYS A 294 52.68 30.57 -11.98
CA LYS A 294 52.61 29.74 -13.18
C LYS A 294 52.32 30.59 -14.43
N MET A 295 51.31 31.44 -14.40
CA MET A 295 50.94 32.29 -15.56
C MET A 295 52.08 33.25 -15.95
N VAL A 296 52.75 33.86 -14.96
CA VAL A 296 53.90 34.73 -15.21
C VAL A 296 55.08 33.94 -15.79
N SER A 297 55.34 32.73 -15.31
CA SER A 297 56.39 31.87 -15.86
C SER A 297 56.12 31.48 -17.32
N GLU A 298 54.87 31.13 -17.66
CA GLU A 298 54.48 30.80 -19.05
C GLU A 298 54.61 32.02 -19.98
N PHE A 299 54.27 33.21 -19.47
CA PHE A 299 54.47 34.47 -20.18
C PHE A 299 55.96 34.77 -20.44
N LEU A 300 56.82 34.62 -19.42
CA LEU A 300 58.27 34.83 -19.56
C LEU A 300 58.90 33.86 -20.57
N GLN A 301 58.51 32.58 -20.55
CA GLN A 301 58.97 31.60 -21.53
C GLN A 301 58.54 31.96 -22.96
N THR A 302 57.34 32.50 -23.12
CA THR A 302 56.84 32.97 -24.42
C THR A 302 57.68 34.14 -24.93
N LEU A 303 57.95 35.13 -24.06
CA LEU A 303 58.80 36.27 -24.39
C LEU A 303 60.23 35.85 -24.75
N GLU A 304 60.84 34.96 -23.99
CA GLU A 304 62.21 34.48 -24.23
C GLU A 304 62.31 33.81 -25.61
N ARG A 305 61.34 32.95 -25.95
CA ARG A 305 61.27 32.29 -27.26
C ARG A 305 61.13 33.30 -28.40
N ASP A 306 60.29 34.31 -28.25
CA ASP A 306 60.06 35.29 -29.32
C ASP A 306 61.24 36.25 -29.49
N LEU A 307 61.90 36.63 -28.39
CA LEU A 307 63.15 37.40 -28.41
C LEU A 307 64.26 36.64 -29.13
N GLN A 308 64.41 35.33 -28.86
CA GLN A 308 65.36 34.47 -29.57
C GLN A 308 65.04 34.39 -31.07
N ARG A 309 63.75 34.34 -31.46
CA ARG A 309 63.35 34.36 -32.88
C ARG A 309 63.68 35.69 -33.55
N GLY A 310 63.41 36.82 -32.89
CA GLY A 310 63.71 38.16 -33.40
C GLY A 310 65.21 38.38 -33.64
N VAL A 311 66.07 37.91 -32.72
CA VAL A 311 67.53 38.01 -32.85
C VAL A 311 68.08 37.15 -34.00
N ASN A 312 67.49 35.98 -34.25
CA ASN A 312 67.93 35.06 -35.33
C ASN A 312 67.45 35.46 -36.74
N THR A 313 66.50 36.41 -36.85
CA THR A 313 66.01 36.94 -38.14
C THR A 313 66.82 38.14 -38.66
N GLU A 314 67.73 38.69 -37.87
CA GLU A 314 68.59 39.84 -38.24
C GLU A 314 70.01 39.43 -38.69
N HIS A 315 70.21 38.16 -39.07
CA HIS A 315 71.44 37.62 -39.68
C HIS A 315 71.14 36.95 -41.02
#